data_AF-A0A6G1RXB4-F1
#
_entry.id   AF-A0A6G1RXB4-F1
#
_cell.length_a   1.000
_cell.length_b   1.000
_cell.length_c   1.000
_cell.angle_alpha   90.00
_cell.angle_beta   90.00
_cell.angle_gamma   90.00
#
_symmetry.space_group_name_H-M   'P 1'
#
loop_
_entity.id
_entity.type
_entity.pdbx_description
1 polymer ?
#
loop_
_entity_poly.entity_id
_entity_poly.type
_entity_poly.pdbx_seq_one_letter_code
_entity_poly.pdbx_strand_id
1 'polypeptide(L)'
;GVMLTWPDGLMYRMFRSQFLAFSIFQSCVQFLQYYYQRGCLYRLRALGERNHLDLTVEGFQSWMWRGLTFLLPFLFFGHFWQLYNAITLFGLSRHKECKEWQVFVLAFTFLLLFLGNFLTTLKVVHTKLQKNKDKMKKL
;
A
#
# COMPACT_ATOMS: atom_id res chain seq x y z
N GLY A 1 13.22 -12.27 1.12
CA GLY A 1 13.26 -13.70 1.44
C GLY A 1 13.25 -14.53 0.17
N VAL A 2 12.07 -14.85 -0.38
CA VAL A 2 11.90 -15.77 -1.52
C VAL A 2 12.56 -15.29 -2.82
N MET A 3 12.60 -13.98 -3.09
CA MET A 3 13.29 -13.45 -4.28
C MET A 3 14.82 -13.47 -4.15
N LEU A 4 15.36 -13.47 -2.93
CA LEU A 4 16.81 -13.58 -2.67
C LEU A 4 17.32 -15.01 -2.90
N THR A 5 16.44 -16.01 -2.82
CA THR A 5 16.73 -17.42 -3.07
C THR A 5 16.31 -17.88 -4.47
N TRP A 6 15.87 -16.95 -5.34
CA TRP A 6 15.54 -17.25 -6.73
C TRP A 6 16.84 -17.32 -7.55
N PRO A 7 17.19 -18.48 -8.15
CA PRO A 7 18.34 -18.57 -9.04
C PRO A 7 18.20 -17.65 -10.26
N ASP A 8 19.33 -17.26 -10.84
CA ASP A 8 19.42 -16.32 -11.97
C ASP A 8 18.97 -16.98 -13.29
N GLY A 9 17.70 -17.37 -13.34
CA GLY A 9 17.05 -18.03 -14.48
C GLY A 9 16.33 -17.05 -15.42
N LEU A 10 15.85 -17.58 -16.55
CA LEU A 10 15.11 -16.80 -17.56
C LEU A 10 13.90 -16.05 -16.96
N MET A 11 13.12 -16.74 -16.13
CA MET A 11 11.93 -16.17 -15.48
C MET A 11 12.27 -15.03 -14.52
N TYR A 12 13.41 -15.13 -13.82
CA TYR A 12 13.88 -14.08 -12.92
C TYR A 12 14.25 -12.82 -13.70
N ARG A 13 15.00 -12.95 -14.81
CA ARG A 13 15.38 -11.81 -15.65
C ARG A 13 14.18 -11.07 -16.23
N MET A 14 13.13 -11.81 -16.63
CA MET A 14 11.90 -11.23 -17.16
C MET A 14 11.12 -10.44 -16.09
N PHE A 15 11.06 -10.96 -14.86
CA PHE A 15 10.28 -10.34 -13.79
C PHE A 15 11.04 -9.25 -13.00
N ARG A 16 12.38 -9.32 -12.96
CA ARG A 16 13.24 -8.46 -12.13
C ARG A 16 13.00 -6.97 -12.34
N SER A 17 12.86 -6.51 -13.59
CA SER A 17 12.63 -5.09 -13.89
C SER A 17 11.28 -4.61 -13.31
N GLN A 18 10.22 -5.40 -13.51
CA GLN A 18 8.89 -5.09 -12.97
C GLN A 18 8.88 -5.08 -11.44
N PHE A 19 9.57 -6.06 -10.82
CA PHE A 19 9.69 -6.11 -9.36
C PHE A 19 10.48 -4.94 -8.78
N LEU A 20 11.57 -4.53 -9.42
CA LEU A 20 12.37 -3.39 -8.97
C LEU A 20 11.56 -2.09 -9.05
N ALA A 21 10.86 -1.86 -10.16
CA ALA A 21 9.96 -0.72 -10.29
C ALA A 21 8.88 -0.73 -9.20
N PHE A 22 8.24 -1.88 -8.96
CA PHE A 22 7.28 -2.05 -7.87
C PHE A 22 7.90 -1.79 -6.50
N SER A 23 9.12 -2.24 -6.25
CA SER A 23 9.82 -2.07 -4.97
C SER A 23 10.16 -0.60 -4.69
N ILE A 24 10.57 0.16 -5.72
CA ILE A 24 10.81 1.60 -5.62
C ILE A 24 9.50 2.31 -5.31
N PHE A 25 8.44 2.02 -6.08
CA PHE A 25 7.11 2.59 -5.85
C PHE A 25 6.61 2.30 -4.43
N GLN A 26 6.70 1.03 -3.99
CA GLN A 26 6.29 0.61 -2.65
C GLN A 26 7.08 1.34 -1.58
N SER A 27 8.38 1.59 -1.78
CA SER A 27 9.20 2.35 -0.83
C SER A 27 8.74 3.81 -0.72
N CYS A 28 8.36 4.44 -1.84
CA CYS A 28 7.77 5.78 -1.82
C CYS A 28 6.43 5.80 -1.07
N VAL A 29 5.56 4.81 -1.29
CA VAL A 29 4.29 4.68 -0.56
C VAL A 29 4.54 4.43 0.94
N GLN A 30 5.53 3.60 1.28
CA GLN A 30 5.91 3.32 2.66
C GLN A 30 6.37 4.60 3.39
N PHE A 31 7.14 5.44 2.70
CA PHE A 31 7.55 6.74 3.22
C PHE A 31 6.32 7.62 3.49
N LEU A 32 5.40 7.75 2.52
CA LEU A 32 4.15 8.51 2.69
C LEU A 32 3.31 7.98 3.88
N GLN A 33 3.20 6.66 4.02
CA GLN A 33 2.52 6.01 5.15
C GLN A 33 3.20 6.32 6.48
N TYR A 34 4.53 6.33 6.53
CA TYR A 34 5.30 6.64 7.73
C TYR A 34 5.06 8.09 8.21
N TYR A 35 5.08 9.07 7.29
CA TYR A 35 4.75 10.46 7.64
C TYR A 35 3.30 10.59 8.14
N TYR A 36 2.37 9.89 7.50
CA TYR A 36 0.97 9.86 7.92
C TYR A 36 0.80 9.29 9.34
N GLN A 37 1.42 8.15 9.62
CA GLN A 37 1.34 7.50 10.94
C GLN A 37 1.98 8.34 12.04
N ARG A 38 3.16 8.94 11.76
CA ARG A 38 3.78 9.89 12.68
C ARG A 38 2.87 11.05 13.00
N GLY A 39 2.27 11.68 11.98
CA GLY A 39 1.31 12.78 12.18
C GLY A 39 0.10 12.40 13.04
N CYS A 40 -0.40 11.17 12.90
CA CYS A 40 -1.48 10.65 13.74
C CYS A 40 -1.04 10.44 15.21
N LEU A 41 0.15 9.88 15.43
CA LEU A 41 0.72 9.67 16.76
C LEU A 41 0.99 10.99 17.49
N TYR A 42 1.53 11.99 16.79
CA TYR A 42 1.74 13.33 17.36
C TYR A 42 0.42 13.99 17.78
N ARG A 43 -0.65 13.85 16.97
CA ARG A 43 -2.00 14.32 17.35
C ARG A 43 -2.49 13.63 18.63
N LEU A 44 -2.39 12.31 18.71
CA LEU A 44 -2.82 11.54 19.89
C LEU A 44 -2.01 11.93 21.14
N ARG A 45 -0.71 12.18 21.00
CA ARG A 45 0.17 12.65 22.08
C ARG A 45 -0.16 14.09 22.51
N ALA A 46 -0.52 14.97 21.57
CA ALA A 46 -0.95 16.33 21.85
C ALA A 46 -2.35 16.39 22.52
N LEU A 47 -3.20 15.38 22.30
CA LEU A 47 -4.48 15.24 23.00
C LEU A 47 -4.33 14.75 24.46
N GLY A 48 -3.08 14.55 24.92
CA GLY A 48 -2.73 14.01 26.23
C GLY A 48 -2.40 15.01 27.33
N GLU A 49 -2.23 16.32 27.09
CA GLU A 49 -2.28 17.35 28.15
C GLU A 49 -2.17 18.80 27.61
N ARG A 50 -2.73 19.71 28.41
CA ARG A 50 -3.07 21.14 28.26
C ARG A 50 -2.21 22.08 27.37
N ASN A 51 -3.00 23.02 26.82
CA ASN A 51 -2.77 24.44 26.52
C ASN A 51 -2.10 24.85 25.21
N HIS A 52 -2.91 25.59 24.44
CA HIS A 52 -2.59 26.75 23.60
C HIS A 52 -1.12 26.87 23.19
N LEU A 53 -0.80 26.26 22.05
CA LEU A 53 0.31 26.72 21.22
C LEU A 53 -0.14 26.59 19.77
N ASP A 54 -0.58 27.72 19.24
CA ASP A 54 -0.69 28.00 17.81
C ASP A 54 0.62 27.57 17.13
N LEU A 55 0.58 26.42 16.45
CA LEU A 55 1.64 26.00 15.55
C LEU A 55 1.17 26.34 14.14
N THR A 56 1.59 27.52 13.68
CA THR A 56 1.39 28.09 12.35
C THR A 56 2.16 27.33 11.24
N VAL A 57 2.08 25.99 11.26
CA VAL A 57 2.56 25.12 10.18
C VAL A 57 1.35 24.42 9.52
N GLU A 58 0.25 25.15 9.36
CA GLU A 58 -1.03 24.61 8.90
C GLU A 58 -1.17 24.47 7.38
N GLY A 59 -0.13 24.74 6.59
CA GLY A 59 -0.22 24.53 5.13
C GLY A 59 -0.14 23.04 4.75
N PHE A 60 1.00 22.42 5.06
CA PHE A 60 1.32 21.07 4.61
C PHE A 60 0.85 19.97 5.60
N GLN A 61 0.89 20.23 6.91
CA GLN A 61 0.35 19.30 7.91
C GLN A 61 -1.18 19.21 7.89
N SER A 62 -1.90 20.32 7.66
CA SER A 62 -3.36 20.33 7.51
C SER A 62 -3.81 19.62 6.21
N TRP A 63 -3.08 19.83 5.11
CA TRP A 63 -3.27 19.10 3.85
C TRP A 63 -3.09 17.59 4.02
N MET A 64 -2.06 17.15 4.75
CA MET A 64 -1.83 15.75 5.11
C MET A 64 -2.83 15.20 6.15
N TRP A 65 -3.53 16.07 6.89
CA TRP A 65 -4.59 15.70 7.84
C TRP A 65 -5.95 15.45 7.19
N ARG A 66 -6.22 16.02 6.01
CA ARG A 66 -7.20 15.45 5.04
C ARG A 66 -6.68 14.14 4.39
N GLY A 67 -5.42 13.78 4.64
CA GLY A 67 -4.56 12.91 3.85
C GLY A 67 -4.83 11.41 3.86
N LEU A 68 -5.80 10.89 4.65
CA LEU A 68 -6.26 9.52 4.40
C LEU A 68 -6.88 9.41 2.99
N THR A 69 -7.55 10.46 2.47
CA THR A 69 -8.08 10.44 1.10
C THR A 69 -6.98 10.62 0.06
N PHE A 70 -5.90 11.34 0.37
CA PHE A 70 -4.78 11.56 -0.55
C PHE A 70 -3.91 10.31 -0.70
N LEU A 71 -3.68 9.58 0.39
CA LEU A 71 -2.91 8.33 0.39
C LEU A 71 -3.67 7.18 -0.30
N LEU A 72 -5.00 7.19 -0.21
CA LEU A 72 -5.90 6.17 -0.75
C LEU A 72 -5.71 5.85 -2.24
N PRO A 73 -5.65 6.82 -3.18
CA PRO A 73 -5.42 6.53 -4.59
C PRO A 73 -4.04 5.89 -4.84
N PHE A 74 -2.99 6.31 -4.12
CA PHE A 74 -1.67 5.67 -4.22
C PHE A 74 -1.69 4.23 -3.68
N LEU A 75 -2.41 3.98 -2.59
CA LEU A 75 -2.65 2.64 -2.05
C LEU A 75 -3.39 1.74 -3.05
N PHE A 76 -4.51 2.22 -3.62
CA PHE A 76 -5.26 1.47 -4.62
C PHE A 76 -4.40 1.15 -5.83
N PHE A 77 -3.67 2.13 -6.36
CA PHE A 77 -2.74 1.91 -7.46
C PHE A 77 -1.68 0.85 -7.12
N GLY A 78 -1.10 0.93 -5.92
CA GLY A 78 -0.17 -0.09 -5.41
C GLY A 78 -0.79 -1.48 -5.35
N HIS A 79 -2.03 -1.61 -4.88
CA HIS A 79 -2.75 -2.90 -4.83
C HIS A 79 -3.03 -3.44 -6.25
N PHE A 80 -3.47 -2.61 -7.19
CA PHE A 80 -3.68 -3.05 -8.58
C PHE A 80 -2.38 -3.47 -9.25
N TRP A 81 -1.28 -2.74 -9.01
CA TRP A 81 0.04 -3.14 -9.46
C TRP A 81 0.46 -4.47 -8.83
N GLN A 82 0.14 -4.67 -7.55
CA GLN A 82 0.38 -5.92 -6.83
C GLN A 82 -0.36 -7.11 -7.47
N LEU A 83 -1.63 -6.91 -7.87
CA LEU A 83 -2.41 -7.90 -8.61
C LEU A 83 -1.82 -8.16 -10.01
N TYR A 84 -1.39 -7.12 -10.72
CA TYR A 84 -0.73 -7.26 -12.02
C TYR A 84 0.54 -8.12 -11.93
N ASN A 85 1.37 -7.90 -10.89
CA ASN A 85 2.52 -8.74 -10.60
C ASN A 85 2.11 -10.20 -10.32
N ALA A 86 1.03 -10.43 -9.56
CA ALA A 86 0.53 -11.77 -9.27
C ALA A 86 0.09 -12.49 -10.56
N ILE A 87 -0.66 -11.83 -11.44
CA ILE A 87 -1.14 -12.38 -12.72
C ILE A 87 0.05 -12.69 -13.62
N THR A 88 1.01 -11.77 -13.73
CA THR A 88 2.24 -11.95 -14.51
C THR A 88 3.01 -13.17 -14.03
N LEU A 89 3.27 -13.28 -12.72
CA LEU A 89 3.95 -14.43 -12.12
C LEU A 89 3.16 -15.73 -12.31
N PHE A 90 1.84 -15.69 -12.28
CA PHE A 90 1.00 -16.86 -12.52
C PHE A 90 1.02 -17.32 -13.98
N GLY A 91 1.16 -16.38 -14.92
CA GLY A 91 1.43 -16.69 -16.33
C GLY A 91 2.81 -17.34 -16.50
N LEU A 92 3.84 -16.77 -15.86
CA LEU A 92 5.20 -17.29 -15.87
C LEU A 92 5.31 -18.67 -15.21
N SER A 93 4.56 -18.93 -14.13
CA SER A 93 4.59 -20.22 -13.44
C SER A 93 3.97 -21.37 -14.25
N ARG A 94 3.12 -21.06 -15.23
CA ARG A 94 2.49 -22.03 -16.13
C ARG A 94 3.30 -22.29 -17.40
N HIS A 95 4.42 -21.58 -17.62
CA HIS A 95 5.31 -21.85 -18.75
C HIS A 95 5.98 -23.23 -18.60
N LYS A 96 6.07 -23.98 -19.70
CA LYS A 96 6.67 -25.32 -19.74
C LYS A 96 8.13 -25.37 -19.27
N GLU A 97 8.85 -24.26 -19.40
CA GLU A 97 10.25 -24.10 -18.96
C GLU A 97 10.38 -23.69 -17.48
N CYS A 98 9.27 -23.46 -16.78
CA CYS A 98 9.29 -23.06 -15.38
C CYS A 98 9.48 -24.28 -14.47
N LYS A 99 10.73 -24.53 -14.06
CA LYS A 99 11.09 -25.55 -13.06
C LYS A 99 11.12 -25.01 -11.62
N GLU A 100 11.11 -23.69 -11.46
CA GLU A 100 11.29 -23.01 -10.18
C GLU A 100 9.96 -22.88 -9.42
N TRP A 101 9.79 -23.64 -8.35
CA TRP A 101 8.60 -23.58 -7.48
C TRP A 101 8.43 -22.19 -6.82
N GLN A 102 9.52 -21.44 -6.69
CA GLN A 102 9.56 -20.09 -6.12
C GLN A 102 8.62 -19.14 -6.89
N VAL A 103 8.48 -19.30 -8.21
CA VAL A 103 7.59 -18.45 -9.04
C VAL A 103 6.14 -18.63 -8.66
N PHE A 104 5.72 -19.88 -8.42
CA PHE A 104 4.36 -20.21 -8.02
C PHE A 104 4.05 -19.68 -6.61
N VAL A 105 4.95 -19.90 -5.66
CA VAL A 105 4.79 -19.38 -4.28
C VAL A 105 4.82 -17.85 -4.26
N LEU A 106 5.64 -17.23 -5.09
CA LEU A 106 5.68 -15.77 -5.22
C LEU A 106 4.36 -15.25 -5.81
N ALA A 107 3.82 -15.88 -6.86
CA ALA A 107 2.51 -15.51 -7.42
C ALA A 107 1.40 -15.59 -6.35
N PHE A 108 1.38 -16.68 -5.57
CA PHE A 108 0.39 -16.88 -4.53
C PHE A 108 0.51 -15.88 -3.37
N THR A 109 1.74 -15.58 -2.92
CA THR A 109 1.96 -14.57 -1.87
C THR A 109 1.54 -13.18 -2.33
N PHE A 110 1.85 -12.78 -3.58
CA PHE A 110 1.36 -11.52 -4.14
C PHE A 110 -0.18 -11.47 -4.20
N LEU A 111 -0.84 -12.58 -4.55
CA LEU A 111 -2.30 -12.68 -4.57
C LEU A 111 -2.90 -12.53 -3.16
N LEU A 112 -2.37 -13.25 -2.17
CA LEU A 112 -2.85 -13.16 -0.79
C LEU A 112 -2.67 -11.75 -0.22
N LEU A 113 -1.51 -11.14 -0.45
CA LEU A 113 -1.25 -9.77 -0.03
C LEU A 113 -2.19 -8.77 -0.72
N PHE A 114 -2.45 -8.94 -2.02
CA PHE A 114 -3.43 -8.13 -2.73
C PHE A 114 -4.81 -8.24 -2.07
N LEU A 115 -5.32 -9.46 -1.86
CA LEU A 115 -6.62 -9.68 -1.24
C LEU A 115 -6.71 -9.06 0.15
N GLY A 116 -5.72 -9.32 1.02
CA GLY A 116 -5.70 -8.78 2.38
C GLY A 116 -5.65 -7.24 2.41
N ASN A 117 -4.77 -6.65 1.61
CA ASN A 117 -4.60 -5.19 1.55
C ASN A 117 -5.82 -4.51 0.93
N PHE A 118 -6.36 -5.06 -0.17
CA PHE A 118 -7.51 -4.52 -0.88
C PHE A 118 -8.78 -4.55 0.00
N LEU A 119 -9.05 -5.67 0.68
CA LEU A 119 -10.19 -5.78 1.59
C LEU A 119 -10.08 -4.80 2.77
N THR A 120 -8.88 -4.64 3.33
CA THR A 120 -8.63 -3.68 4.41
C THR A 120 -8.89 -2.24 3.94
N THR A 121 -8.37 -1.87 2.77
CA THR A 121 -8.58 -0.54 2.18
C THR A 121 -10.05 -0.30 1.86
N LEU A 122 -10.76 -1.27 1.28
CA LEU A 122 -12.20 -1.18 1.03
C LEU A 122 -13.00 -0.95 2.32
N LYS A 123 -12.66 -1.67 3.41
CA LYS A 123 -13.32 -1.48 4.71
C LYS A 123 -13.12 -0.06 5.24
N VAL A 124 -11.93 0.51 5.09
CA VAL A 124 -11.62 1.89 5.48
C VAL A 124 -12.43 2.89 4.64
N VAL A 125 -12.50 2.69 3.31
CA VAL A 125 -13.31 3.52 2.41
C VAL A 125 -14.77 3.47 2.80
N HIS A 126 -15.32 2.28 3.01
CA HIS A 126 -16.72 2.09 3.38
C HIS A 126 -17.06 2.81 4.69
N THR A 127 -16.23 2.63 5.72
CA THR A 127 -16.37 3.32 7.00
C THR A 127 -16.35 4.83 6.83
N LYS A 128 -15.48 5.34 5.95
CA LYS A 128 -15.36 6.78 5.68
C LYS A 128 -16.56 7.34 4.94
N LEU A 129 -17.08 6.60 3.96
CA LEU A 129 -18.30 6.96 3.23
C LEU A 129 -19.53 6.98 4.15
N GLN A 130 -19.67 6.00 5.04
CA GLN A 130 -20.74 5.98 6.05
C GLN A 130 -20.64 7.20 6.97
N LYS A 131 -19.45 7.47 7.53
CA LYS A 131 -19.24 8.64 8.39
C LYS A 131 -19.56 9.98 7.71
N ASN A 132 -19.25 10.10 6.41
CA ASN A 132 -19.60 11.29 5.62
C ASN A 132 -21.11 11.40 5.38
N LYS A 133 -21.80 10.29 5.08
CA LYS A 133 -23.27 10.26 4.94
C LYS A 133 -23.96 10.68 6.24
N ASP A 134 -23.48 10.22 7.38
CA ASP A 134 -24.06 10.57 8.69
C ASP A 134 -23.85 12.04 9.05
N LYS A 135 -22.72 12.64 8.65
CA LYS A 135 -22.49 14.09 8.80
C LYS A 135 -23.46 14.91 7.95
N MET A 136 -23.71 14.51 6.70
CA MET A 136 -24.64 15.20 5.81
C MET A 136 -26.10 15.13 6.30
N LYS A 137 -26.50 14.05 6.99
CA LYS A 137 -27.85 13.93 7.56
C LYS A 137 -28.09 14.77 8.82
N LYS A 138 -27.02 15.23 9.48
CA LYS A 138 -27.08 16.07 10.69
C LYS A 138 -27.02 17.57 10.39
N LEU A 139 -26.74 17.94 9.15
CA LEU A 139 -26.75 19.32 8.65
C LEU A 139 -28.13 19.63 8.06
#